data_AF-A0A2H0V3C7-F1
#
_entry.id   AF-A0A2H0V3C7-F1
#
_cell.length_a   1.000
_cell.length_b   1.000
_cell.length_c   1.000
_cell.angle_alpha   90.00
_cell.angle_beta   90.00
_cell.angle_gamma   90.00
#
_symmetry.space_group_name_H-M   'P 1'
#
loop_
_entity.id
_entity.type
_entity.pdbx_description
1 polymer ?
#
loop_
_entity_poly.entity_id
_entity_poly.type
_entity_poly.pdbx_seq_one_letter_code
_entity_poly.pdbx_strand_id
1 'polypeptide(L)'
;GKVNKQSCDFYCNANYEWYQDFTETKTGIAIDDCEELQKIGNDSNYPLNGAYYLADNIDCSATNPSDPDNKGSKWDNGGLGFDPIGGQSGFQRWFGGSLDGNCHTISNLYINRQVGKVGLFSTIGSQSNSTNFPTVVIKNLTLDNINISGSGYIGGVAASGSNFAFDNISVRGNIRMIAKSGDFSIIGGLIGWGRIGSLSYNNFVGKIDGRSYIGGIIGSAKQVFTKNNYTVADIHGSEILGGIFGGSDYQEDYIVVTDSYATGPIHGSTNNSIGGLGGEMHVDSQIINSYSTSLVTSDLQAGSVGGLAGSIRDRSYIQNSYWAKDTSGQSKCVGSGSDSGCTGVNEANLLGDKNPFYKNNGWDFKDTWTKTATHPLLNARLQCGACVESLVSPCRDTDNGKDIFVKGETYDKGADKPFVDSCADSTHVREYWCDENSRLASSPIVCPDTHVCSDGACIE
;
A
#
# COMPACT_ATOMS: atom_id res chain seq x y z
N GLY A 1 -6.46 -9.19 -23.67
CA GLY A 1 -6.48 -8.64 -25.04
C GLY A 1 -5.06 -8.34 -25.47
N LYS A 2 -4.67 -8.65 -26.71
CA LYS A 2 -3.31 -8.41 -27.21
C LYS A 2 -3.04 -6.90 -27.28
N VAL A 3 -2.16 -6.40 -26.43
CA VAL A 3 -1.67 -5.02 -26.51
C VAL A 3 -0.68 -4.92 -27.68
N ASN A 4 -0.88 -3.92 -28.54
CA ASN A 4 -0.13 -3.72 -29.77
C ASN A 4 1.34 -3.35 -29.47
N LYS A 5 2.27 -3.97 -30.19
CA LYS A 5 3.73 -3.90 -30.03
C LYS A 5 4.28 -2.46 -30.04
N GLN A 6 3.61 -1.54 -30.74
CA GLN A 6 4.07 -0.15 -30.91
C GLN A 6 3.94 0.74 -29.67
N SER A 7 3.07 0.44 -28.70
CA SER A 7 2.93 1.26 -27.48
C SER A 7 4.01 0.95 -26.43
N CYS A 8 4.70 -0.19 -26.53
CA CYS A 8 5.85 -0.50 -25.67
C CYS A 8 7.14 0.21 -26.11
N ASP A 9 7.31 0.44 -27.41
CA ASP A 9 8.56 0.99 -27.99
C ASP A 9 8.84 2.46 -27.60
N PHE A 10 7.83 3.21 -27.13
CA PHE A 10 8.01 4.62 -26.74
C PHE A 10 8.45 4.79 -25.27
N TYR A 11 8.21 3.78 -24.42
CA TYR A 11 8.47 3.86 -22.97
C TYR A 11 9.58 2.91 -22.50
N CYS A 12 9.83 1.81 -23.23
CA CYS A 12 11.01 0.99 -23.05
C CYS A 12 12.04 1.40 -24.09
N ASN A 13 13.15 2.02 -23.66
CA ASN A 13 14.30 2.34 -24.51
C ASN A 13 14.68 1.10 -25.36
N ALA A 14 14.32 1.14 -26.65
CA ALA A 14 14.32 0.00 -27.57
C ALA A 14 15.73 -0.43 -28.05
N ASN A 15 16.66 -0.63 -27.12
CA ASN A 15 18.01 -1.13 -27.42
C ASN A 15 18.33 -2.48 -26.77
N TYR A 16 17.34 -3.19 -26.27
CA TYR A 16 17.53 -4.51 -25.68
C TYR A 16 16.65 -5.55 -26.36
N GLU A 17 17.26 -6.26 -27.30
CA GLU A 17 16.75 -7.51 -27.87
C GLU A 17 16.75 -8.61 -26.80
N TRP A 18 15.65 -8.77 -26.07
CA TRP A 18 15.35 -10.03 -25.37
C TRP A 18 13.84 -10.30 -25.34
N TYR A 19 13.26 -10.51 -26.52
CA TYR A 19 12.05 -11.31 -26.64
C TYR A 19 12.46 -12.79 -26.61
N GLN A 20 12.73 -13.30 -25.42
CA GLN A 20 12.69 -14.75 -25.17
C GLN A 20 11.31 -15.01 -24.60
N ASP A 21 10.48 -15.78 -25.32
CA ASP A 21 9.33 -16.47 -24.75
C ASP A 21 9.84 -17.23 -23.52
N PHE A 22 9.58 -16.70 -22.32
CA PHE A 22 9.80 -17.44 -21.08
C PHE A 22 8.70 -18.49 -20.96
N THR A 23 8.78 -19.55 -21.77
CA THR A 23 8.18 -20.83 -21.43
C THR A 23 9.07 -21.49 -20.37
N GLU A 24 9.17 -20.86 -19.20
CA GLU A 24 9.77 -21.50 -18.04
C GLU A 24 8.80 -22.63 -17.64
N THR A 25 9.30 -23.86 -17.63
CA THR A 25 8.50 -25.01 -17.17
C THR A 25 8.11 -24.75 -15.73
N LYS A 26 6.86 -24.35 -15.49
CA LYS A 26 6.39 -24.03 -14.13
C LYS A 26 6.44 -25.29 -13.28
N THR A 27 7.31 -25.30 -12.29
CA THR A 27 7.40 -26.37 -11.29
C THR A 27 6.62 -25.95 -10.05
N GLY A 28 5.52 -26.63 -9.75
CA GLY A 28 4.71 -26.33 -8.57
C GLY A 28 3.29 -26.89 -8.68
N ILE A 29 2.52 -26.72 -7.62
CA ILE A 29 1.09 -27.03 -7.58
C ILE A 29 0.36 -25.82 -8.19
N ALA A 30 -0.40 -26.06 -9.27
CA ALA A 30 -1.26 -25.05 -9.88
C ALA A 30 -2.42 -24.73 -8.93
N ILE A 31 -2.80 -23.46 -8.89
CA ILE A 31 -4.01 -22.97 -8.23
C ILE A 31 -4.79 -22.18 -9.27
N ASP A 32 -6.01 -22.60 -9.59
CA ASP A 32 -6.86 -21.95 -10.59
C ASP A 32 -8.16 -21.38 -10.02
N ASP A 33 -8.51 -21.69 -8.77
CA ASP A 33 -9.68 -21.13 -8.09
C ASP A 33 -9.46 -20.85 -6.58
N CYS A 34 -10.43 -20.16 -5.98
CA CYS A 34 -10.37 -19.78 -4.57
C CYS A 34 -10.50 -20.98 -3.62
N GLU A 35 -11.13 -22.07 -4.07
CA GLU A 35 -11.24 -23.29 -3.30
C GLU A 35 -9.91 -24.01 -3.17
N GLU A 36 -9.15 -24.12 -4.26
CA GLU A 36 -7.79 -24.66 -4.31
C GLU A 36 -6.84 -23.82 -3.47
N LEU A 37 -6.97 -22.49 -3.53
CA LEU A 37 -6.21 -21.59 -2.69
C LEU A 37 -6.45 -21.89 -1.20
N GLN A 38 -7.69 -22.17 -0.80
CA GLN A 38 -8.06 -22.53 0.58
C GLN A 38 -7.56 -23.93 1.00
N LYS A 39 -7.23 -24.81 0.05
CA LYS A 39 -6.63 -26.14 0.35
C LYS A 39 -5.20 -26.01 0.88
N ILE A 40 -4.49 -24.91 0.62
CA ILE A 40 -3.11 -24.73 1.07
C ILE A 40 -3.00 -24.88 2.60
N GLY A 41 -2.29 -25.91 3.00
CA GLY A 41 -2.10 -26.39 4.35
C GLY A 41 -3.20 -27.28 4.91
N ASN A 42 -4.40 -27.27 4.34
CA ASN A 42 -5.59 -27.99 4.82
C ASN A 42 -5.82 -29.33 4.11
N ASP A 43 -5.16 -29.55 2.96
CA ASP A 43 -5.14 -30.80 2.22
C ASP A 43 -3.69 -31.33 2.12
N SER A 44 -3.50 -32.64 2.24
CA SER A 44 -2.18 -33.27 2.16
C SER A 44 -1.49 -33.06 0.80
N ASN A 45 -2.25 -32.84 -0.27
CA ASN A 45 -1.71 -32.54 -1.61
C ASN A 45 -1.30 -31.06 -1.78
N TYR A 46 -1.68 -30.21 -0.83
CA TYR A 46 -1.37 -28.78 -0.82
C TYR A 46 -0.62 -28.43 0.49
N PRO A 47 0.63 -28.89 0.67
CA PRO A 47 1.35 -28.69 1.92
C PRO A 47 1.83 -27.24 2.12
N LEU A 48 1.95 -26.78 3.39
CA LEU A 48 2.37 -25.40 3.73
C LEU A 48 3.79 -25.02 3.29
N ASN A 49 4.61 -26.01 2.91
CA ASN A 49 5.96 -25.82 2.37
C ASN A 49 6.06 -26.14 0.86
N GLY A 50 4.92 -26.23 0.17
CA GLY A 50 4.85 -26.45 -1.27
C GLY A 50 5.27 -25.22 -2.09
N ALA A 51 5.59 -25.45 -3.36
CA ALA A 51 5.73 -24.39 -4.36
C ALA A 51 4.44 -24.29 -5.15
N TYR A 52 3.87 -23.09 -5.23
CA TYR A 52 2.58 -22.82 -5.86
C TYR A 52 2.71 -21.80 -6.97
N TYR A 53 1.87 -21.91 -7.99
CA TYR A 53 1.67 -20.85 -8.96
C TYR A 53 0.19 -20.69 -9.32
N LEU A 54 -0.22 -19.47 -9.64
CA LEU A 54 -1.56 -19.26 -10.19
C LEU A 54 -1.59 -19.65 -11.66
N ALA A 55 -2.56 -20.48 -12.03
CA ALA A 55 -2.80 -20.90 -13.40
C ALA A 55 -3.83 -20.02 -14.12
N ASP A 56 -4.65 -19.28 -13.36
CA ASP A 56 -5.60 -18.30 -13.85
C ASP A 56 -5.81 -17.18 -12.81
N ASN A 57 -6.56 -16.14 -13.20
CA ASN A 57 -7.13 -15.19 -12.25
C ASN A 57 -8.17 -15.91 -11.38
N ILE A 58 -8.16 -15.60 -10.09
CA ILE A 58 -9.00 -16.23 -9.08
C ILE A 58 -10.02 -15.23 -8.57
N ASP A 59 -11.30 -15.55 -8.69
CA ASP A 59 -12.37 -14.82 -8.03
C ASP A 59 -12.70 -15.47 -6.68
N CYS A 60 -12.55 -14.69 -5.60
CA CYS A 60 -12.88 -15.09 -4.24
C CYS A 60 -14.17 -14.45 -3.73
N SER A 61 -15.05 -13.93 -4.59
CA SER A 61 -16.26 -13.22 -4.17
C SER A 61 -17.17 -14.05 -3.24
N ALA A 62 -17.26 -15.37 -3.44
CA ALA A 62 -18.00 -16.30 -2.58
C ALA A 62 -17.50 -16.32 -1.11
N THR A 63 -16.35 -15.71 -0.80
CA THR A 63 -15.88 -15.52 0.57
C THR A 63 -16.60 -14.39 1.30
N ASN A 64 -17.24 -13.47 0.56
CA ASN A 64 -18.01 -12.35 1.11
C ASN A 64 -19.43 -12.79 1.47
N PRO A 65 -19.92 -12.54 2.70
CA PRO A 65 -21.27 -12.91 3.13
C PRO A 65 -22.41 -12.26 2.34
N SER A 66 -22.12 -11.20 1.59
CA SER A 66 -23.11 -10.51 0.73
C SER A 66 -23.21 -11.13 -0.66
N ASP A 67 -22.27 -12.01 -1.03
CA ASP A 67 -22.27 -12.66 -2.33
C ASP A 67 -23.31 -13.81 -2.37
N PRO A 68 -24.14 -13.93 -3.42
CA PRO A 68 -25.12 -15.02 -3.54
C PRO A 68 -24.52 -16.42 -3.46
N ASP A 69 -23.29 -16.61 -3.96
CA ASP A 69 -22.58 -17.89 -3.99
C ASP A 69 -21.91 -18.22 -2.65
N ASN A 70 -21.91 -17.27 -1.69
CA ASN A 70 -21.48 -17.57 -0.32
C ASN A 70 -22.44 -18.56 0.36
N LYS A 71 -23.75 -18.45 0.12
CA LYS A 71 -24.77 -19.24 0.83
C LYS A 71 -24.63 -20.74 0.56
N GLY A 72 -24.43 -21.52 1.62
CA GLY A 72 -24.20 -22.97 1.52
C GLY A 72 -22.80 -23.38 1.04
N SER A 73 -21.90 -22.41 0.80
CA SER A 73 -20.48 -22.67 0.55
C SER A 73 -19.74 -22.99 1.86
N LYS A 74 -18.47 -23.38 1.75
CA LYS A 74 -17.58 -23.55 2.92
C LYS A 74 -17.31 -22.23 3.67
N TRP A 75 -17.58 -21.09 3.04
CA TRP A 75 -17.41 -19.75 3.60
C TRP A 75 -18.72 -19.14 4.12
N ASP A 76 -19.83 -19.89 4.09
CA ASP A 76 -21.05 -19.58 4.87
C ASP A 76 -20.81 -19.89 6.36
N ASN A 77 -19.85 -19.17 6.94
CA ASN A 77 -19.26 -19.47 8.25
C ASN A 77 -19.54 -18.36 9.27
N GLY A 78 -20.75 -17.81 9.24
CA GLY A 78 -21.17 -16.76 10.17
C GLY A 78 -20.52 -15.41 9.90
N GLY A 79 -20.15 -15.14 8.65
CA GLY A 79 -19.63 -13.84 8.24
C GLY A 79 -18.10 -13.69 8.30
N LEU A 80 -17.37 -14.78 8.55
CA LEU A 80 -15.91 -14.76 8.67
C LEU A 80 -15.22 -14.79 7.30
N GLY A 81 -15.76 -15.49 6.31
CA GLY A 81 -15.16 -15.60 4.98
C GLY A 81 -13.90 -16.47 4.96
N PHE A 82 -12.98 -16.15 4.05
CA PHE A 82 -11.77 -16.96 3.77
C PHE A 82 -10.90 -17.14 5.03
N ASP A 83 -10.37 -18.35 5.23
CA ASP A 83 -9.49 -18.65 6.36
C ASP A 83 -8.02 -18.42 6.02
N PRO A 84 -7.31 -17.51 6.73
CA PRO A 84 -5.91 -17.22 6.45
C PRO A 84 -5.07 -18.49 6.33
N ILE A 85 -4.29 -18.60 5.26
CA ILE A 85 -3.41 -19.74 5.02
C ILE A 85 -2.36 -19.81 6.13
N GLY A 86 -2.15 -21.00 6.68
CA GLY A 86 -1.34 -21.21 7.88
C GLY A 86 -2.10 -21.01 9.20
N GLY A 87 -3.38 -20.68 9.15
CA GLY A 87 -4.35 -20.87 10.23
C GLY A 87 -4.11 -20.07 11.52
N GLN A 88 -5.07 -20.28 12.44
CA GLN A 88 -5.24 -19.59 13.72
C GLN A 88 -5.27 -20.55 14.93
N SER A 89 -5.37 -21.87 14.70
CA SER A 89 -5.52 -22.86 15.77
C SER A 89 -4.59 -24.06 15.58
N GLY A 90 -3.87 -24.39 16.65
CA GLY A 90 -2.81 -25.39 16.67
C GLY A 90 -1.43 -24.74 16.62
N PHE A 91 -0.56 -25.09 17.56
CA PHE A 91 0.84 -24.70 17.51
C PHE A 91 1.38 -24.99 16.10
N GLN A 92 2.06 -24.02 15.48
CA GLN A 92 3.05 -24.27 14.42
C GLN A 92 2.56 -24.54 12.98
N ARG A 93 1.69 -23.71 12.38
CA ARG A 93 1.31 -23.81 10.95
C ARG A 93 1.77 -22.63 10.08
N TRP A 94 3.07 -22.34 9.99
CA TRP A 94 3.54 -21.21 9.14
C TRP A 94 3.63 -21.66 7.69
N PHE A 95 3.27 -20.78 6.75
CA PHE A 95 3.54 -21.02 5.34
C PHE A 95 5.03 -20.82 5.09
N GLY A 96 5.72 -21.91 4.78
CA GLY A 96 7.16 -21.94 4.49
C GLY A 96 7.48 -22.22 3.02
N GLY A 97 6.46 -22.17 2.16
CA GLY A 97 6.55 -22.47 0.73
C GLY A 97 6.87 -21.25 -0.13
N SER A 98 6.44 -21.29 -1.40
CA SER A 98 6.50 -20.15 -2.33
C SER A 98 5.20 -20.03 -3.11
N LEU A 99 4.87 -18.81 -3.53
CA LEU A 99 3.71 -18.51 -4.38
C LEU A 99 4.13 -17.56 -5.50
N ASP A 100 4.12 -18.06 -6.73
CA ASP A 100 4.23 -17.24 -7.94
C ASP A 100 2.81 -16.90 -8.43
N GLY A 101 2.39 -15.66 -8.26
CA GLY A 101 1.15 -15.16 -8.81
C GLY A 101 1.07 -15.32 -10.33
N ASN A 102 2.22 -15.52 -11.01
CA ASN A 102 2.31 -15.62 -12.46
C ASN A 102 1.49 -14.52 -13.16
N CYS A 103 1.49 -13.34 -12.54
CA CYS A 103 0.84 -12.15 -13.07
C CYS A 103 -0.69 -12.25 -13.15
N HIS A 104 -1.25 -13.18 -12.38
CA HIS A 104 -2.67 -13.31 -12.16
C HIS A 104 -3.10 -12.53 -10.92
N THR A 105 -4.40 -12.29 -10.89
CA THR A 105 -5.08 -11.57 -9.82
C THR A 105 -5.87 -12.55 -8.95
N ILE A 106 -5.83 -12.35 -7.63
CA ILE A 106 -6.85 -12.85 -6.71
C ILE A 106 -7.75 -11.67 -6.38
N SER A 107 -9.02 -11.73 -6.79
CA SER A 107 -10.00 -10.66 -6.65
C SER A 107 -11.02 -10.94 -5.56
N ASN A 108 -11.59 -9.88 -4.99
CA ASN A 108 -12.79 -9.92 -4.13
C ASN A 108 -12.61 -10.76 -2.85
N LEU A 109 -11.37 -10.91 -2.38
CA LEU A 109 -11.06 -11.69 -1.19
C LEU A 109 -11.61 -10.99 0.06
N TYR A 110 -12.51 -11.64 0.79
CA TYR A 110 -13.05 -11.18 2.05
C TYR A 110 -12.57 -12.06 3.22
N ILE A 111 -11.95 -11.42 4.21
CA ILE A 111 -11.49 -12.05 5.45
C ILE A 111 -11.92 -11.19 6.63
N ASN A 112 -12.74 -11.74 7.52
CA ASN A 112 -13.11 -11.11 8.79
C ASN A 112 -12.77 -12.05 9.95
N ARG A 113 -11.83 -11.62 10.80
CA ARG A 113 -11.25 -12.47 11.84
C ARG A 113 -11.12 -11.68 13.15
N GLN A 114 -11.83 -12.10 14.18
CA GLN A 114 -11.79 -11.51 15.54
C GLN A 114 -10.52 -11.90 16.34
N VAL A 115 -9.40 -12.08 15.64
CA VAL A 115 -8.17 -12.70 16.14
C VAL A 115 -6.94 -11.95 15.64
N GLY A 116 -5.79 -12.26 16.22
CA GLY A 116 -4.61 -11.39 16.15
C GLY A 116 -3.72 -11.50 14.92
N LYS A 117 -3.99 -12.34 13.90
CA LYS A 117 -3.11 -12.49 12.72
C LYS A 117 -3.91 -12.73 11.44
N VAL A 118 -4.12 -11.67 10.66
CA VAL A 118 -5.06 -11.71 9.53
C VAL A 118 -4.42 -11.20 8.23
N GLY A 119 -4.59 -11.97 7.17
CA GLY A 119 -4.13 -11.69 5.81
C GLY A 119 -4.42 -12.89 4.93
N LEU A 120 -4.07 -12.86 3.64
CA LEU A 120 -4.12 -14.08 2.81
C LEU A 120 -3.34 -15.21 3.49
N PHE A 121 -2.17 -14.89 4.04
CA PHE A 121 -1.41 -15.74 4.96
C PHE A 121 -1.49 -15.20 6.40
N SER A 122 -1.73 -16.09 7.36
CA SER A 122 -1.65 -15.78 8.79
C SER A 122 -0.20 -15.48 9.19
N THR A 123 0.72 -16.42 8.93
CA THR A 123 2.15 -16.24 9.19
C THR A 123 2.96 -16.94 8.11
N ILE A 124 3.94 -16.24 7.57
CA ILE A 124 4.93 -16.80 6.64
C ILE A 124 6.30 -16.96 7.30
N GLY A 125 7.12 -17.87 6.78
CA GLY A 125 8.50 -18.05 7.20
C GLY A 125 8.75 -19.38 7.91
N SER A 126 9.75 -19.38 8.78
CA SER A 126 10.14 -20.57 9.55
C SER A 126 10.12 -20.31 11.05
N GLN A 127 9.59 -21.29 11.77
CA GLN A 127 9.51 -21.30 13.24
C GLN A 127 10.86 -21.47 13.93
N SER A 128 11.89 -21.85 13.17
CA SER A 128 13.22 -21.95 13.73
C SER A 128 13.85 -20.57 13.84
N ASN A 129 14.46 -20.30 14.99
CA ASN A 129 15.38 -19.16 15.15
C ASN A 129 16.69 -19.33 14.35
N SER A 130 16.85 -20.44 13.62
CA SER A 130 17.96 -20.68 12.72
C SER A 130 17.81 -19.91 11.41
N THR A 131 18.89 -19.31 10.95
CA THR A 131 18.98 -18.58 9.67
C THR A 131 19.07 -19.49 8.44
N ASN A 132 19.03 -20.82 8.61
CA ASN A 132 19.25 -21.79 7.53
C ASN A 132 17.95 -22.32 6.88
N PHE A 133 16.85 -21.58 6.97
CA PHE A 133 15.60 -21.97 6.31
C PHE A 133 15.47 -21.27 4.96
N PRO A 134 14.78 -21.90 3.98
CA PRO A 134 14.52 -21.26 2.70
C PRO A 134 13.69 -19.98 2.92
N THR A 135 14.02 -18.95 2.15
CA THR A 135 13.24 -17.71 2.11
C THR A 135 11.86 -18.00 1.51
N VAL A 136 10.80 -17.51 2.15
CA VAL A 136 9.45 -17.55 1.56
C VAL A 136 9.38 -16.50 0.48
N VAL A 137 9.17 -16.92 -0.77
CA VAL A 137 9.08 -16.03 -1.92
C VAL A 137 7.64 -15.96 -2.39
N ILE A 138 7.06 -14.76 -2.37
CA ILE A 138 5.77 -14.45 -2.98
C ILE A 138 6.03 -13.38 -4.04
N LYS A 139 5.64 -13.65 -5.29
CA LYS A 139 5.94 -12.73 -6.39
C LYS A 139 4.87 -12.67 -7.46
N ASN A 140 4.88 -11.61 -8.27
CA ASN A 140 4.03 -11.43 -9.46
C ASN A 140 2.53 -11.63 -9.20
N LEU A 141 2.02 -11.07 -8.10
CA LEU A 141 0.66 -11.30 -7.64
C LEU A 141 -0.09 -9.98 -7.50
N THR A 142 -1.32 -9.94 -8.00
CA THR A 142 -2.26 -8.86 -7.68
C THR A 142 -3.31 -9.38 -6.72
N LEU A 143 -3.52 -8.68 -5.60
CA LEU A 143 -4.69 -8.84 -4.74
C LEU A 143 -5.59 -7.63 -5.00
N ASP A 144 -6.73 -7.83 -5.66
CA ASP A 144 -7.61 -6.72 -6.08
C ASP A 144 -8.96 -6.77 -5.35
N ASN A 145 -9.49 -5.60 -5.00
CA ASN A 145 -10.73 -5.46 -4.24
C ASN A 145 -10.78 -6.34 -2.97
N ILE A 146 -9.71 -6.35 -2.18
CA ILE A 146 -9.70 -7.10 -0.92
C ILE A 146 -10.44 -6.36 0.19
N ASN A 147 -11.05 -7.10 1.11
CA ASN A 147 -11.61 -6.57 2.35
C ASN A 147 -11.17 -7.44 3.52
N ILE A 148 -10.20 -6.94 4.29
CA ILE A 148 -9.57 -7.68 5.39
C ILE A 148 -9.79 -6.95 6.71
N SER A 149 -10.40 -7.64 7.66
CA SER A 149 -10.66 -7.14 9.01
C SER A 149 -10.07 -8.07 10.07
N GLY A 150 -9.29 -7.51 11.02
CA GLY A 150 -8.54 -8.24 12.05
C GLY A 150 -8.35 -7.48 13.37
N SER A 151 -7.84 -8.09 14.44
CA SER A 151 -7.69 -7.42 15.76
C SER A 151 -6.26 -7.32 16.32
N GLY A 152 -5.23 -7.63 15.52
CA GLY A 152 -3.83 -7.59 15.95
C GLY A 152 -2.89 -7.22 14.80
N TYR A 153 -2.13 -8.20 14.32
CA TYR A 153 -1.36 -8.10 13.08
C TYR A 153 -2.28 -8.27 11.87
N ILE A 154 -2.21 -7.35 10.92
CA ILE A 154 -3.02 -7.38 9.71
C ILE A 154 -2.15 -7.02 8.51
N GLY A 155 -2.26 -7.79 7.43
CA GLY A 155 -1.72 -7.35 6.14
C GLY A 155 -2.41 -7.99 4.96
N GLY A 156 -2.38 -7.33 3.79
CA GLY A 156 -3.02 -7.83 2.58
C GLY A 156 -2.52 -9.22 2.18
N VAL A 157 -1.19 -9.36 2.11
CA VAL A 157 -0.52 -10.62 1.77
C VAL A 157 -0.35 -11.48 3.02
N ALA A 158 0.28 -10.94 4.07
CA ALA A 158 0.57 -11.71 5.28
C ALA A 158 0.37 -10.87 6.55
N ALA A 159 -0.15 -11.48 7.61
CA ALA A 159 -0.22 -10.76 8.89
C ALA A 159 1.18 -10.58 9.51
N SER A 160 2.01 -11.61 9.47
CA SER A 160 3.38 -11.56 9.98
C SER A 160 4.32 -12.50 9.22
N GLY A 161 5.62 -12.21 9.22
CA GLY A 161 6.59 -13.01 8.47
C GLY A 161 8.02 -12.96 8.99
N SER A 162 8.75 -14.05 8.79
CA SER A 162 10.20 -14.10 8.95
C SER A 162 10.90 -14.68 7.71
N ASN A 163 12.07 -14.14 7.33
CA ASN A 163 12.85 -14.63 6.18
C ASN A 163 12.01 -14.71 4.89
N PHE A 164 11.55 -13.56 4.41
CA PHE A 164 10.63 -13.47 3.27
C PHE A 164 11.12 -12.51 2.19
N ALA A 165 10.64 -12.72 0.96
CA ALA A 165 10.83 -11.84 -0.17
C ALA A 165 9.50 -11.64 -0.90
N PHE A 166 9.02 -10.39 -0.92
CA PHE A 166 7.89 -9.95 -1.72
C PHE A 166 8.39 -9.16 -2.92
N ASP A 167 8.12 -9.65 -4.12
CA ASP A 167 8.58 -9.05 -5.37
C ASP A 167 7.42 -8.87 -6.34
N ASN A 168 7.18 -7.64 -6.81
CA ASN A 168 6.10 -7.35 -7.75
C ASN A 168 4.72 -7.81 -7.23
N ILE A 169 4.35 -7.30 -6.04
CA ILE A 169 3.03 -7.49 -5.44
C ILE A 169 2.25 -6.19 -5.50
N SER A 170 1.03 -6.25 -6.03
CA SER A 170 0.07 -5.14 -6.00
C SER A 170 -1.11 -5.52 -5.12
N VAL A 171 -1.45 -4.68 -4.14
CA VAL A 171 -2.61 -4.89 -3.28
C VAL A 171 -3.54 -3.69 -3.40
N ARG A 172 -4.80 -3.93 -3.76
CA ARG A 172 -5.86 -2.94 -3.76
C ARG A 172 -7.02 -3.37 -2.87
N GLY A 173 -7.42 -2.51 -1.93
CA GLY A 173 -8.62 -2.74 -1.14
C GLY A 173 -8.63 -2.08 0.22
N ASN A 174 -9.44 -2.63 1.13
CA ASN A 174 -9.67 -2.11 2.46
C ASN A 174 -9.08 -3.04 3.52
N ILE A 175 -8.27 -2.49 4.43
CA ILE A 175 -7.74 -3.20 5.58
C ILE A 175 -8.14 -2.45 6.86
N ARG A 176 -8.83 -3.15 7.77
CA ARG A 176 -9.42 -2.53 8.96
C ARG A 176 -9.13 -3.29 10.25
N MET A 177 -8.84 -2.57 11.31
CA MET A 177 -8.88 -3.10 12.67
C MET A 177 -10.32 -3.26 13.15
N ILE A 178 -10.60 -4.41 13.73
CA ILE A 178 -11.76 -4.64 14.58
C ILE A 178 -11.36 -4.24 16.00
N ALA A 179 -11.63 -2.99 16.34
CA ALA A 179 -11.21 -2.42 17.61
C ALA A 179 -12.01 -2.98 18.81
N LYS A 180 -11.31 -3.40 19.87
CA LYS A 180 -11.84 -3.44 21.24
C LYS A 180 -11.04 -2.48 22.11
N SER A 181 -11.64 -2.04 23.21
CA SER A 181 -11.02 -1.06 24.11
C SER A 181 -9.68 -1.59 24.64
N GLY A 182 -8.61 -0.81 24.43
CA GLY A 182 -7.25 -1.16 24.85
C GLY A 182 -6.48 -2.08 23.89
N ASP A 183 -7.07 -2.48 22.76
CA ASP A 183 -6.39 -3.35 21.79
C ASP A 183 -5.25 -2.61 21.07
N PHE A 184 -4.24 -3.38 20.66
CA PHE A 184 -3.07 -2.94 19.92
C PHE A 184 -3.09 -3.55 18.51
N SER A 185 -2.79 -2.77 17.47
CA SER A 185 -2.74 -3.27 16.08
C SER A 185 -1.46 -2.91 15.34
N ILE A 186 -0.99 -3.86 14.53
CA ILE A 186 0.11 -3.65 13.59
C ILE A 186 -0.43 -3.96 12.20
N ILE A 187 -0.59 -2.93 11.37
CA ILE A 187 -1.21 -3.05 10.05
C ILE A 187 -0.24 -2.58 8.97
N GLY A 188 -0.01 -3.44 7.99
CA GLY A 188 0.69 -3.07 6.76
C GLY A 188 -0.17 -3.38 5.55
N GLY A 189 -0.14 -2.54 4.51
CA GLY A 189 -0.88 -2.84 3.27
C GLY A 189 -0.53 -4.20 2.68
N LEU A 190 0.74 -4.62 2.78
CA LEU A 190 1.19 -5.95 2.36
C LEU A 190 1.44 -6.88 3.55
N ILE A 191 2.21 -6.41 4.53
CA ILE A 191 2.59 -7.22 5.70
C ILE A 191 2.47 -6.44 7.00
N GLY A 192 1.78 -7.00 7.99
CA GLY A 192 1.67 -6.39 9.32
C GLY A 192 3.03 -6.24 9.99
N TRP A 193 3.64 -7.37 10.38
CA TRP A 193 4.97 -7.38 10.99
C TRP A 193 5.97 -8.25 10.22
N GLY A 194 7.14 -7.72 9.89
CA GLY A 194 8.18 -8.44 9.15
C GLY A 194 9.52 -8.52 9.89
N ARG A 195 10.18 -9.67 9.81
CA ARG A 195 11.56 -9.87 10.30
C ARG A 195 12.45 -10.49 9.22
N ILE A 196 13.65 -9.94 8.99
CA ILE A 196 14.60 -10.45 7.99
C ILE A 196 13.87 -10.58 6.64
N GLY A 197 13.55 -9.44 6.04
CA GLY A 197 12.63 -9.39 4.90
C GLY A 197 13.14 -8.50 3.78
N SER A 198 12.68 -8.78 2.56
CA SER A 198 12.85 -7.88 1.42
C SER A 198 11.51 -7.62 0.75
N LEU A 199 11.23 -6.35 0.45
CA LEU A 199 10.07 -5.92 -0.33
C LEU A 199 10.57 -5.07 -1.50
N SER A 200 10.46 -5.60 -2.72
CA SER A 200 10.84 -4.91 -3.95
C SER A 200 9.68 -4.76 -4.93
N TYR A 201 9.53 -3.59 -5.54
CA TYR A 201 8.53 -3.36 -6.60
C TYR A 201 7.09 -3.61 -6.17
N ASN A 202 6.76 -3.28 -4.92
CA ASN A 202 5.42 -3.53 -4.39
C ASN A 202 4.59 -2.26 -4.29
N ASN A 203 3.27 -2.42 -4.29
CA ASN A 203 2.37 -1.33 -4.01
C ASN A 203 1.12 -1.70 -3.23
N PHE A 204 0.61 -0.70 -2.52
CA PHE A 204 -0.70 -0.73 -1.90
C PHE A 204 -1.53 0.48 -2.32
N VAL A 205 -2.79 0.25 -2.68
CA VAL A 205 -3.79 1.27 -3.00
C VAL A 205 -5.07 0.99 -2.24
N GLY A 206 -5.61 2.00 -1.54
CA GLY A 206 -6.89 1.88 -0.83
C GLY A 206 -6.81 2.35 0.60
N LYS A 207 -7.69 1.84 1.47
CA LYS A 207 -7.86 2.36 2.83
C LYS A 207 -7.25 1.45 3.87
N ILE A 208 -6.54 2.05 4.83
CA ILE A 208 -6.07 1.38 6.04
C ILE A 208 -6.60 2.11 7.27
N ASP A 209 -7.38 1.42 8.09
CA ASP A 209 -7.97 1.94 9.32
C ASP A 209 -7.51 1.08 10.51
N GLY A 210 -6.75 1.68 11.44
CA GLY A 210 -6.18 0.96 12.57
C GLY A 210 -5.91 1.82 13.80
N ARG A 211 -4.98 1.37 14.65
CA ARG A 211 -4.66 2.04 15.91
C ARG A 211 -3.18 2.33 16.07
N SER A 212 -2.35 1.28 16.23
CA SER A 212 -0.99 1.45 16.80
C SER A 212 0.10 1.66 15.76
N TYR A 213 0.57 0.62 15.07
CA TYR A 213 1.61 0.75 14.03
C TYR A 213 1.00 0.53 12.66
N ILE A 214 0.89 1.59 11.86
CA ILE A 214 0.28 1.53 10.53
C ILE A 214 1.26 1.99 9.46
N GLY A 215 1.49 1.12 8.48
CA GLY A 215 2.29 1.41 7.29
C GLY A 215 1.53 1.09 6.02
N GLY A 216 1.65 1.92 4.98
CA GLY A 216 1.05 1.59 3.68
C GLY A 216 1.61 0.31 3.05
N ILE A 217 2.86 -0.07 3.34
CA ILE A 217 3.44 -1.36 2.90
C ILE A 217 3.63 -2.31 4.10
N ILE A 218 4.31 -1.84 5.15
CA ILE A 218 4.68 -2.65 6.32
C ILE A 218 4.33 -1.95 7.63
N GLY A 219 3.56 -2.59 8.52
CA GLY A 219 3.21 -1.98 9.80
C GLY A 219 4.42 -1.78 10.70
N SER A 220 5.15 -2.88 10.95
CA SER A 220 6.38 -2.86 11.74
C SER A 220 7.42 -3.85 11.24
N ALA A 221 8.70 -3.54 11.47
CA ALA A 221 9.81 -4.21 10.81
C ALA A 221 11.04 -4.40 11.70
N LYS A 222 11.70 -5.56 11.55
CA LYS A 222 13.01 -5.89 12.10
C LYS A 222 13.93 -6.42 11.02
N GLN A 223 14.99 -5.67 10.68
CA GLN A 223 15.95 -6.06 9.64
C GLN A 223 15.27 -6.27 8.28
N VAL A 224 14.47 -5.29 7.86
CA VAL A 224 13.73 -5.35 6.59
C VAL A 224 14.28 -4.30 5.62
N PHE A 225 14.46 -4.72 4.37
CA PHE A 225 14.88 -3.86 3.27
C PHE A 225 13.70 -3.66 2.32
N THR A 226 13.36 -2.41 2.07
CA THR A 226 12.28 -2.02 1.17
C THR A 226 12.88 -1.15 0.07
N LYS A 227 12.64 -1.54 -1.18
CA LYS A 227 13.16 -0.87 -2.36
C LYS A 227 12.10 -0.73 -3.43
N ASN A 228 12.03 0.41 -4.11
CA ASN A 228 11.15 0.59 -5.27
C ASN A 228 9.68 0.27 -4.92
N ASN A 229 9.20 0.69 -3.75
CA ASN A 229 7.82 0.48 -3.36
C ASN A 229 7.05 1.80 -3.41
N TYR A 230 5.74 1.71 -3.63
CA TYR A 230 4.90 2.90 -3.55
C TYR A 230 3.53 2.64 -2.92
N THR A 231 2.95 3.68 -2.35
CA THR A 231 1.61 3.60 -1.75
C THR A 231 0.75 4.77 -2.19
N VAL A 232 -0.54 4.49 -2.41
CA VAL A 232 -1.60 5.48 -2.61
C VAL A 232 -2.71 5.15 -1.62
N ALA A 233 -2.46 5.46 -0.35
CA ALA A 233 -3.25 4.95 0.77
C ALA A 233 -3.95 6.07 1.53
N ASP A 234 -5.24 5.87 1.84
CA ASP A 234 -5.97 6.63 2.87
C ASP A 234 -5.73 5.96 4.23
N ILE A 235 -4.82 6.53 5.04
CA ILE A 235 -4.38 5.92 6.30
C ILE A 235 -4.99 6.66 7.48
N HIS A 236 -5.76 5.95 8.31
CA HIS A 236 -6.33 6.45 9.56
C HIS A 236 -5.81 5.63 10.74
N GLY A 237 -5.32 6.32 11.77
CA GLY A 237 -4.92 5.65 13.01
C GLY A 237 -4.73 6.58 14.19
N SER A 238 -4.19 6.05 15.29
CA SER A 238 -4.16 6.77 16.57
C SER A 238 -2.81 6.78 17.28
N GLU A 239 -1.74 6.20 16.73
CA GLU A 239 -0.41 6.23 17.38
C GLU A 239 0.73 6.47 16.36
N ILE A 240 1.25 5.44 15.69
CA ILE A 240 2.45 5.53 14.84
C ILE A 240 2.09 5.18 13.40
N LEU A 241 2.13 6.18 12.52
CA LEU A 241 1.63 6.07 11.15
C LEU A 241 2.69 6.51 10.14
N GLY A 242 2.88 5.74 9.07
CA GLY A 242 3.69 6.17 7.94
C GLY A 242 3.20 5.66 6.59
N GLY A 243 3.46 6.44 5.54
CA GLY A 243 3.00 6.11 4.19
C GLY A 243 3.60 4.79 3.65
N ILE A 244 4.83 4.45 4.02
CA ILE A 244 5.47 3.16 3.69
C ILE A 244 5.51 2.25 4.91
N PHE A 245 5.98 2.75 6.06
CA PHE A 245 6.08 1.97 7.28
C PHE A 245 5.61 2.70 8.54
N GLY A 246 5.04 1.96 9.49
CA GLY A 246 4.68 2.49 10.81
C GLY A 246 5.94 2.74 11.64
N GLY A 247 6.58 1.69 12.14
CA GLY A 247 7.81 1.85 12.92
C GLY A 247 8.53 0.54 13.28
N SER A 248 9.70 0.66 13.88
CA SER A 248 10.52 -0.46 14.36
C SER A 248 10.56 -0.42 15.89
N ASP A 249 9.69 -1.17 16.55
CA ASP A 249 9.61 -1.20 18.02
C ASP A 249 10.68 -2.19 18.53
N TYR A 250 11.56 -1.76 19.44
CA TYR A 250 12.63 -2.53 20.11
C TYR A 250 14.07 -2.47 19.56
N GLN A 251 15.01 -2.87 20.42
CA GLN A 251 16.46 -2.83 20.15
C GLN A 251 16.85 -3.81 19.04
N GLU A 252 17.72 -3.36 18.14
CA GLU A 252 18.16 -4.06 16.91
C GLU A 252 17.13 -4.18 15.79
N ASP A 253 16.04 -3.41 15.86
CA ASP A 253 15.01 -3.36 14.82
C ASP A 253 15.29 -2.18 13.90
N TYR A 254 15.76 -2.47 12.68
CA TYR A 254 15.93 -1.47 11.64
C TYR A 254 15.07 -1.78 10.42
N ILE A 255 14.66 -0.71 9.75
CA ILE A 255 14.11 -0.76 8.39
C ILE A 255 14.90 0.17 7.48
N VAL A 256 15.18 -0.31 6.27
CA VAL A 256 15.80 0.51 5.21
C VAL A 256 14.77 0.73 4.11
N VAL A 257 14.42 1.98 3.86
CA VAL A 257 13.54 2.41 2.78
C VAL A 257 14.39 3.11 1.73
N THR A 258 14.38 2.56 0.52
CA THR A 258 15.15 3.08 -0.62
C THR A 258 14.25 3.25 -1.82
N ASP A 259 14.47 4.31 -2.59
CA ASP A 259 13.85 4.52 -3.89
C ASP A 259 12.31 4.33 -3.85
N SER A 260 11.64 4.84 -2.82
CA SER A 260 10.22 4.56 -2.58
C SER A 260 9.43 5.84 -2.40
N TYR A 261 8.11 5.78 -2.58
CA TYR A 261 7.28 6.95 -2.39
C TYR A 261 5.88 6.68 -1.86
N ALA A 262 5.31 7.66 -1.17
CA ALA A 262 3.94 7.58 -0.69
C ALA A 262 3.13 8.79 -1.13
N THR A 263 1.88 8.51 -1.48
CA THR A 263 0.82 9.47 -1.78
C THR A 263 -0.46 8.99 -1.07
N GLY A 264 -1.44 9.88 -0.98
CA GLY A 264 -2.66 9.66 -0.22
C GLY A 264 -2.59 10.25 1.19
N PRO A 265 -3.75 10.60 1.76
CA PRO A 265 -3.82 11.27 3.05
C PRO A 265 -3.46 10.31 4.21
N ILE A 266 -2.79 10.86 5.21
CA ILE A 266 -2.48 10.19 6.47
C ILE A 266 -3.05 11.04 7.60
N HIS A 267 -3.98 10.47 8.36
CA HIS A 267 -4.69 11.14 9.43
C HIS A 267 -4.53 10.42 10.76
N GLY A 268 -4.07 11.16 11.78
CA GLY A 268 -3.91 10.67 13.14
C GLY A 268 -4.84 11.33 14.15
N SER A 269 -5.46 10.53 15.02
CA SER A 269 -6.42 11.04 16.01
C SER A 269 -5.84 11.40 17.39
N THR A 270 -4.56 11.09 17.67
CA THR A 270 -3.94 11.39 18.98
C THR A 270 -2.53 11.98 18.88
N ASN A 271 -1.76 12.04 19.98
CA ASN A 271 -0.39 12.58 20.01
C ASN A 271 0.60 11.59 19.36
N ASN A 272 0.57 11.60 18.04
CA ASN A 272 1.11 10.54 17.20
C ASN A 272 2.52 10.84 16.69
N SER A 273 3.25 9.80 16.30
CA SER A 273 4.39 9.92 15.38
C SER A 273 3.88 9.63 13.97
N ILE A 274 3.69 10.67 13.17
CA ILE A 274 3.12 10.56 11.82
C ILE A 274 4.11 11.11 10.81
N GLY A 275 4.52 10.30 9.84
CA GLY A 275 5.37 10.73 8.74
C GLY A 275 4.80 10.39 7.38
N GLY A 276 5.10 11.20 6.37
CA GLY A 276 4.70 10.89 5.00
C GLY A 276 5.26 9.56 4.47
N LEU A 277 6.39 9.07 4.98
CA LEU A 277 6.97 7.76 4.65
C LEU A 277 7.09 6.83 5.86
N GLY A 278 7.57 7.34 7.00
CA GLY A 278 7.82 6.55 8.21
C GLY A 278 7.21 7.19 9.46
N GLY A 279 6.50 6.44 10.28
CA GLY A 279 6.01 6.96 11.57
C GLY A 279 7.16 7.18 12.55
N GLU A 280 7.78 6.10 13.01
CA GLU A 280 8.93 6.13 13.92
C GLU A 280 10.13 5.37 13.36
N MET A 281 11.24 6.09 13.21
CA MET A 281 12.55 5.54 12.85
C MET A 281 13.40 5.33 14.10
N HIS A 282 13.69 4.07 14.40
CA HIS A 282 14.50 3.65 15.55
C HIS A 282 15.67 2.76 15.09
N VAL A 283 16.76 2.76 15.86
CA VAL A 283 17.97 1.91 15.67
C VAL A 283 18.40 1.71 14.21
N ASP A 284 19.27 2.58 13.70
CA ASP A 284 19.88 2.46 12.36
C ASP A 284 18.89 2.43 11.17
N SER A 285 17.63 2.82 11.40
CA SER A 285 16.61 2.92 10.35
C SER A 285 16.93 4.04 9.36
N GLN A 286 16.60 3.82 8.09
CA GLN A 286 17.06 4.64 6.98
C GLN A 286 15.92 4.93 5.99
N ILE A 287 15.83 6.18 5.56
CA ILE A 287 15.02 6.58 4.39
C ILE A 287 15.97 7.26 3.41
N ILE A 288 16.12 6.68 2.22
CA ILE A 288 17.11 7.08 1.22
C ILE A 288 16.43 7.22 -0.14
N ASN A 289 16.74 8.28 -0.88
CA ASN A 289 16.25 8.49 -2.26
C ASN A 289 14.72 8.33 -2.39
N SER A 290 13.97 8.79 -1.40
CA SER A 290 12.53 8.55 -1.32
C SER A 290 11.77 9.86 -1.24
N TYR A 291 10.48 9.86 -1.57
CA TYR A 291 9.67 11.07 -1.47
C TYR A 291 8.25 10.84 -0.98
N SER A 292 7.64 11.85 -0.37
CA SER A 292 6.21 11.82 -0.04
C SER A 292 5.49 13.07 -0.54
N THR A 293 4.31 12.86 -1.11
CA THR A 293 3.33 13.93 -1.40
C THR A 293 2.07 13.78 -0.55
N SER A 294 2.12 12.96 0.51
CA SER A 294 0.98 12.72 1.38
C SER A 294 0.61 13.97 2.17
N LEU A 295 -0.68 14.28 2.23
CA LEU A 295 -1.24 15.19 3.22
C LEU A 295 -1.17 14.50 4.58
N VAL A 296 -0.42 15.08 5.52
CA VAL A 296 -0.20 14.50 6.85
C VAL A 296 -0.89 15.37 7.89
N THR A 297 -1.91 14.85 8.56
CA THR A 297 -2.73 15.61 9.52
C THR A 297 -2.87 14.87 10.85
N SER A 298 -3.13 15.64 11.90
CA SER A 298 -3.38 15.14 13.25
C SER A 298 -4.45 15.98 13.92
N ASP A 299 -5.39 15.35 14.63
CA ASP A 299 -6.40 16.04 15.44
C ASP A 299 -5.76 16.83 16.60
N LEU A 300 -4.60 16.38 17.09
CA LEU A 300 -3.90 17.01 18.20
C LEU A 300 -2.61 17.71 17.73
N GLN A 301 -2.42 18.94 18.22
CA GLN A 301 -1.25 19.77 17.89
C GLN A 301 0.07 19.31 18.53
N ALA A 302 0.04 18.40 19.51
CA ALA A 302 1.22 18.00 20.29
C ALA A 302 1.91 16.72 19.77
N GLY A 303 1.48 16.17 18.62
CA GLY A 303 2.13 15.03 17.97
C GLY A 303 3.45 15.38 17.27
N SER A 304 4.28 14.36 17.04
CA SER A 304 5.47 14.45 16.19
C SER A 304 5.07 14.17 14.74
N VAL A 305 4.64 15.21 14.04
CA VAL A 305 4.16 15.13 12.65
C VAL A 305 5.19 15.75 11.70
N GLY A 306 5.62 14.98 10.69
CA GLY A 306 6.61 15.45 9.70
C GLY A 306 6.27 15.04 8.28
N GLY A 307 6.80 15.80 7.31
CA GLY A 307 6.56 15.54 5.88
C GLY A 307 7.11 14.21 5.39
N LEU A 308 8.19 13.68 5.98
CA LEU A 308 8.74 12.35 5.68
C LEU A 308 8.69 11.41 6.89
N ALA A 309 9.08 11.88 8.06
CA ALA A 309 9.13 11.05 9.26
C ALA A 309 8.43 11.72 10.45
N GLY A 310 7.71 10.94 11.25
CA GLY A 310 7.15 11.44 12.50
C GLY A 310 8.24 11.70 13.54
N SER A 311 9.01 10.66 13.86
CA SER A 311 10.12 10.73 14.81
C SER A 311 11.36 9.99 14.28
N ILE A 312 12.54 10.56 14.50
CA ILE A 312 13.85 9.93 14.26
C ILE A 312 14.62 9.84 15.57
N ARG A 313 15.08 8.63 15.91
CA ARG A 313 15.86 8.33 17.12
C ARG A 313 17.14 7.56 16.80
N ASP A 314 18.04 7.52 17.77
CA ASP A 314 19.34 6.85 17.71
C ASP A 314 20.22 7.30 16.53
N ARG A 315 20.78 6.34 15.79
CA ARG A 315 21.61 6.54 14.61
C ARG A 315 20.80 6.52 13.30
N SER A 316 19.48 6.57 13.40
CA SER A 316 18.59 6.58 12.23
C SER A 316 18.74 7.89 11.46
N TYR A 317 18.59 7.85 10.13
CA TYR A 317 18.77 9.04 9.31
C TYR A 317 17.96 9.02 8.02
N ILE A 318 17.68 10.22 7.52
CA ILE A 318 17.16 10.44 6.17
C ILE A 318 18.32 10.90 5.29
N GLN A 319 18.33 10.47 4.04
CA GLN A 319 19.29 10.92 3.04
C GLN A 319 18.61 11.13 1.70
N ASN A 320 18.92 12.25 1.05
CA ASN A 320 18.55 12.54 -0.33
C ASN A 320 17.05 12.33 -0.64
N SER A 321 16.19 12.75 0.29
CA SER A 321 14.74 12.48 0.25
C SER A 321 13.91 13.76 0.35
N TYR A 322 12.66 13.73 -0.11
CA TYR A 322 11.88 14.95 -0.37
C TYR A 322 10.44 14.87 0.08
N TRP A 323 9.86 15.99 0.51
CA TRP A 323 8.41 16.06 0.76
C TRP A 323 7.79 17.30 0.13
N ALA A 324 6.53 17.16 -0.30
CA ALA A 324 5.71 18.24 -0.84
C ALA A 324 5.28 19.20 0.28
N LYS A 325 6.09 20.20 0.58
CA LYS A 325 5.89 21.06 1.77
C LYS A 325 4.62 21.92 1.72
N ASP A 326 4.10 22.18 0.53
CA ASP A 326 2.92 23.00 0.28
C ASP A 326 1.61 22.19 0.34
N THR A 327 1.65 20.91 -0.01
CA THR A 327 0.46 20.02 0.02
C THR A 327 0.48 19.00 1.14
N SER A 328 1.63 18.78 1.81
CA SER A 328 1.70 17.86 2.94
C SER A 328 1.07 18.40 4.22
N GLY A 329 0.84 19.72 4.31
CA GLY A 329 0.47 20.40 5.55
C GLY A 329 1.62 20.53 6.56
N GLN A 330 2.85 20.12 6.20
CA GLN A 330 3.98 20.04 7.13
C GLN A 330 5.13 20.99 6.76
N SER A 331 5.49 21.85 7.71
CA SER A 331 6.60 22.81 7.57
C SER A 331 7.99 22.18 7.77
N LYS A 332 8.06 20.99 8.38
CA LYS A 332 9.31 20.25 8.66
C LYS A 332 9.32 18.90 7.96
N CYS A 333 10.52 18.39 7.70
CA CYS A 333 10.69 17.02 7.21
C CYS A 333 10.35 16.01 8.28
N VAL A 334 10.82 16.28 9.50
CA VAL A 334 10.75 15.39 10.64
C VAL A 334 10.03 16.09 11.79
N GLY A 335 9.01 15.43 12.35
CA GLY A 335 8.25 15.97 13.46
C GLY A 335 9.09 16.13 14.73
N SER A 336 9.88 15.11 15.05
CA SER A 336 10.82 15.09 16.17
C SER A 336 12.14 14.39 15.81
N GLY A 337 13.27 15.02 16.09
CA GLY A 337 14.60 14.49 15.77
C GLY A 337 15.35 15.34 14.74
N SER A 338 16.29 14.72 14.02
CA SER A 338 17.15 15.40 13.05
C SER A 338 16.38 15.71 11.76
N ASP A 339 16.29 16.98 11.39
CA ASP A 339 15.64 17.45 10.16
C ASP A 339 16.61 17.49 8.96
N SER A 340 17.71 16.74 9.03
CA SER A 340 18.79 16.73 8.03
C SER A 340 18.62 15.64 6.97
N GLY A 341 19.23 15.84 5.80
CA GLY A 341 19.25 14.85 4.72
C GLY A 341 17.95 14.78 3.90
N CYS A 342 16.99 15.66 4.17
CA CYS A 342 15.80 15.84 3.35
C CYS A 342 15.58 17.30 2.94
N THR A 343 14.74 17.51 1.94
CA THR A 343 14.44 18.85 1.41
C THR A 343 12.97 18.99 1.08
N GLY A 344 12.35 20.01 1.65
CA GLY A 344 10.96 20.37 1.37
C GLY A 344 10.90 21.20 0.11
N VAL A 345 10.14 20.75 -0.88
CA VAL A 345 9.91 21.50 -2.12
C VAL A 345 8.41 21.54 -2.39
N ASN A 346 7.99 22.54 -3.15
CA ASN A 346 6.58 22.62 -3.55
C ASN A 346 6.25 21.39 -4.39
N GLU A 347 5.02 20.88 -4.31
CA GLU A 347 4.59 19.69 -5.05
C GLU A 347 4.96 19.89 -6.51
N ALA A 348 4.49 20.93 -7.19
CA ALA A 348 4.87 21.22 -8.59
C ALA A 348 6.40 21.31 -8.90
N ASN A 349 7.26 21.43 -7.88
CA ASN A 349 8.73 21.47 -7.98
C ASN A 349 9.45 20.24 -7.41
N LEU A 350 8.79 19.31 -6.69
CA LEU A 350 9.27 17.93 -6.54
C LEU A 350 9.38 17.25 -7.92
N LEU A 351 8.83 17.89 -8.95
CA LEU A 351 8.16 17.30 -10.08
C LEU A 351 8.62 18.01 -11.36
N GLY A 352 9.19 17.25 -12.30
CA GLY A 352 9.56 17.74 -13.63
C GLY A 352 10.95 18.39 -13.76
N ASP A 353 11.34 18.73 -14.99
CA ASP A 353 12.70 19.10 -15.45
C ASP A 353 13.39 20.29 -14.75
N LYS A 354 12.64 21.09 -13.97
CA LYS A 354 13.18 22.18 -13.15
C LYS A 354 13.63 21.73 -11.76
N ASN A 355 13.44 20.45 -11.48
CA ASN A 355 13.88 19.84 -10.25
C ASN A 355 15.42 19.96 -10.12
N PRO A 356 15.96 20.62 -9.08
CA PRO A 356 17.41 20.71 -8.85
C PRO A 356 18.08 19.32 -8.70
N PHE A 357 17.31 18.24 -8.54
CA PHE A 357 17.75 16.86 -8.31
C PHE A 357 18.34 16.15 -9.54
N TYR A 358 18.11 16.60 -10.77
CA TYR A 358 18.80 16.03 -11.96
C TYR A 358 20.30 16.34 -12.02
N LYS A 359 20.82 17.16 -11.08
CA LYS A 359 22.24 17.49 -10.98
C LYS A 359 22.97 16.75 -9.84
N ASN A 360 22.26 16.01 -8.98
CA ASN A 360 22.85 15.24 -7.87
C ASN A 360 22.83 13.74 -8.15
N ASN A 361 23.98 13.09 -7.96
CA ASN A 361 24.31 11.71 -8.39
C ASN A 361 23.59 10.57 -7.62
N GLY A 362 22.51 10.84 -6.87
CA GLY A 362 21.88 9.86 -5.97
C GLY A 362 20.68 9.11 -6.55
N TRP A 363 19.94 9.69 -7.50
CA TRP A 363 18.73 9.09 -8.09
C TRP A 363 19.04 8.50 -9.46
N ASP A 364 18.68 7.24 -9.65
CA ASP A 364 18.90 6.51 -10.88
C ASP A 364 17.72 6.70 -11.87
N PHE A 365 17.81 7.72 -12.72
CA PHE A 365 16.85 7.96 -13.80
C PHE A 365 17.12 7.14 -15.08
N LYS A 366 18.04 6.17 -15.00
CA LYS A 366 18.33 5.26 -16.10
C LYS A 366 17.53 3.98 -15.93
N ASP A 367 17.63 3.36 -14.75
CA ASP A 367 17.06 2.03 -14.51
C ASP A 367 15.96 2.02 -13.44
N THR A 368 15.88 3.02 -12.54
CA THR A 368 14.96 3.01 -11.39
C THR A 368 13.79 3.98 -11.50
N TRP A 369 14.04 5.22 -11.94
CA TRP A 369 13.05 6.28 -12.00
C TRP A 369 12.81 6.74 -13.44
N THR A 370 11.55 6.95 -13.81
CA THR A 370 11.14 7.58 -15.06
C THR A 370 10.73 9.02 -14.78
N LYS A 371 11.29 9.94 -15.57
CA LYS A 371 10.86 11.34 -15.53
C LYS A 371 9.48 11.44 -16.16
N THR A 372 8.53 12.05 -15.46
CA THR A 372 7.26 12.48 -16.04
C THR A 372 7.09 13.99 -15.91
N ALA A 373 6.10 14.55 -16.60
CA ALA A 373 5.76 15.96 -16.51
C ALA A 373 5.34 16.39 -15.10
N THR A 374 4.89 15.45 -14.27
CA THR A 374 4.31 15.74 -12.95
C THR A 374 4.94 14.98 -11.80
N HIS A 375 5.72 13.92 -11.97
CA HIS A 375 6.41 13.23 -10.85
C HIS A 375 7.42 12.17 -11.34
N PRO A 376 8.55 11.94 -10.64
CA PRO A 376 9.32 10.71 -10.83
C PRO A 376 8.45 9.50 -10.51
N LEU A 377 8.22 8.64 -11.49
CA LEU A 377 7.59 7.35 -11.27
C LEU A 377 8.65 6.27 -11.24
N LEU A 378 8.40 5.18 -10.52
CA LEU A 378 9.23 4.00 -10.68
C LEU A 378 9.15 3.53 -12.13
N ASN A 379 10.31 3.24 -12.70
CA ASN A 379 10.41 2.83 -14.08
C ASN A 379 9.64 1.53 -14.28
N ALA A 380 8.83 1.47 -15.34
CA ALA A 380 8.10 0.27 -15.68
C ALA A 380 9.09 -0.82 -16.05
N ARG A 381 9.09 -1.92 -15.29
CA ARG A 381 9.80 -3.13 -15.71
C ARG A 381 8.89 -3.97 -16.59
N LEU A 382 9.51 -4.59 -17.60
CA LEU A 382 8.90 -5.69 -18.32
C LEU A 382 8.91 -6.90 -17.38
N GLN A 383 7.82 -7.10 -16.66
CA GLN A 383 7.51 -8.33 -15.94
C GLN A 383 6.15 -8.78 -16.45
N CYS A 384 5.95 -10.09 -16.62
CA CYS A 384 4.67 -10.63 -17.11
C CYS A 384 4.33 -10.35 -18.58
N GLY A 385 5.30 -9.96 -19.41
CA GLY A 385 5.04 -9.62 -20.82
C GLY A 385 4.22 -8.34 -21.03
N ALA A 386 4.04 -7.52 -19.99
CA ALA A 386 3.39 -6.22 -20.04
C ALA A 386 4.21 -5.19 -19.24
N CYS A 387 4.20 -3.93 -19.68
CA CYS A 387 4.74 -2.83 -18.87
C CYS A 387 3.76 -2.56 -17.74
N VAL A 388 4.14 -2.91 -16.51
CA VAL A 388 3.40 -2.49 -15.32
C VAL A 388 3.81 -1.05 -15.04
N GLU A 389 3.01 -0.09 -15.50
CA GLU A 389 3.12 1.28 -14.98
C GLU A 389 2.91 1.23 -13.47
N SER A 390 3.66 2.03 -12.72
CA SER A 390 3.21 2.43 -11.39
C SER A 390 1.79 2.98 -11.55
N LEU A 391 0.81 2.25 -11.00
CA LEU A 391 -0.58 2.66 -10.97
C LEU A 391 -0.67 3.89 -10.05
N VAL A 392 -0.43 5.07 -10.63
CA VAL A 392 -1.10 6.28 -10.18
C VAL A 392 -2.58 5.92 -10.21
N SER A 393 -3.27 6.06 -9.08
CA SER A 393 -4.73 6.00 -9.03
C SER A 393 -5.25 6.82 -10.22
N PRO A 394 -6.00 6.25 -11.17
CA PRO A 394 -6.42 6.97 -12.36
C PRO A 394 -7.20 8.24 -11.98
N CYS A 395 -7.82 8.23 -10.81
CA CYS A 395 -8.46 9.38 -10.20
C CYS A 395 -7.71 9.83 -8.93
N ARG A 396 -7.41 11.13 -8.77
CA ARG A 396 -6.96 11.78 -7.51
C ARG A 396 -7.95 12.88 -7.13
N ASP A 397 -8.27 13.00 -5.84
CA ASP A 397 -9.22 13.97 -5.31
C ASP A 397 -8.54 14.84 -4.23
N THR A 398 -8.81 16.15 -4.17
CA THR A 398 -8.06 17.06 -3.27
C THR A 398 -8.73 17.33 -1.93
N ASP A 399 -10.01 16.98 -1.77
CA ASP A 399 -10.85 17.30 -0.61
C ASP A 399 -11.45 16.04 0.05
N ASN A 400 -10.89 14.87 -0.26
CA ASN A 400 -11.15 13.61 0.46
C ASN A 400 -12.55 13.01 0.24
N GLY A 401 -13.05 13.06 -0.99
CA GLY A 401 -14.24 12.35 -1.41
C GLY A 401 -15.41 13.30 -1.62
N LYS A 402 -16.50 13.09 -0.86
CA LYS A 402 -17.72 13.90 -0.98
C LYS A 402 -17.77 14.99 0.11
N ASP A 403 -16.77 15.87 0.15
CA ASP A 403 -16.73 16.98 1.09
C ASP A 403 -17.29 18.28 0.50
N ILE A 404 -18.62 18.41 0.53
CA ILE A 404 -19.34 19.59 0.02
C ILE A 404 -19.03 20.92 0.74
N PHE A 405 -18.23 20.92 1.80
CA PHE A 405 -17.86 22.14 2.54
C PHE A 405 -16.51 22.72 2.09
N VAL A 406 -15.75 21.97 1.32
CA VAL A 406 -14.47 22.39 0.74
C VAL A 406 -14.61 22.34 -0.77
N LYS A 407 -14.05 23.31 -1.48
CA LYS A 407 -14.01 23.25 -2.94
C LYS A 407 -12.88 22.29 -3.37
N GLY A 408 -13.25 21.14 -3.91
CA GLY A 408 -12.34 20.13 -4.42
C GLY A 408 -11.99 20.26 -5.90
N GLU A 409 -10.89 19.59 -6.24
CA GLU A 409 -10.44 19.31 -7.59
C GLU A 409 -10.18 17.80 -7.73
N THR A 410 -10.88 17.17 -8.67
CA THR A 410 -10.70 15.76 -9.01
C THR A 410 -9.97 15.62 -10.35
N TYR A 411 -8.91 14.84 -10.37
CA TYR A 411 -8.01 14.62 -11.50
C TYR A 411 -8.21 13.21 -12.04
N ASP A 412 -8.75 13.05 -13.26
CA ASP A 412 -8.94 11.75 -13.91
C ASP A 412 -7.90 11.45 -15.00
N LYS A 413 -7.63 10.17 -15.27
CA LYS A 413 -6.60 9.72 -16.21
C LYS A 413 -6.99 10.11 -17.63
N GLY A 414 -6.26 11.07 -18.20
CA GLY A 414 -6.44 11.55 -19.58
C GLY A 414 -7.23 12.86 -19.71
N ALA A 415 -7.61 13.49 -18.60
CA ALA A 415 -8.18 14.84 -18.61
C ALA A 415 -7.06 15.91 -18.62
N ASP A 416 -7.18 16.90 -19.51
CA ASP A 416 -6.23 18.03 -19.59
C ASP A 416 -6.38 19.04 -18.43
N LYS A 417 -7.47 18.96 -17.68
CA LYS A 417 -7.80 19.85 -16.56
C LYS A 417 -8.54 19.06 -15.47
N PRO A 418 -8.41 19.47 -14.19
CA PRO A 418 -9.20 18.87 -13.12
C PRO A 418 -10.69 19.20 -13.28
N PHE A 419 -11.51 18.30 -12.76
CA PHE A 419 -12.93 18.54 -12.51
C PHE A 419 -13.03 19.27 -11.17
N VAL A 420 -13.69 20.42 -11.16
CA VAL A 420 -13.71 21.31 -9.99
C VAL A 420 -15.13 21.38 -9.46
N ASP A 421 -15.29 21.31 -8.16
CA ASP A 421 -16.60 21.45 -7.55
C ASP A 421 -17.20 22.81 -7.86
N SER A 422 -18.50 22.80 -8.03
CA SER A 422 -19.22 23.93 -8.57
C SER A 422 -20.65 23.95 -8.06
N CYS A 423 -21.24 25.13 -7.93
CA CYS A 423 -22.65 25.21 -7.57
C CYS A 423 -23.52 24.75 -8.74
N ALA A 424 -24.27 23.66 -8.54
CA ALA A 424 -25.32 23.26 -9.46
C ALA A 424 -26.50 24.24 -9.38
N ASP A 425 -26.84 24.67 -8.16
CA ASP A 425 -27.76 25.75 -7.84
C ASP A 425 -27.43 26.32 -6.44
N SER A 426 -28.25 27.24 -5.91
CA SER A 426 -28.03 27.88 -4.60
C SER A 426 -28.06 26.91 -3.41
N THR A 427 -28.57 25.69 -3.59
CA THR A 427 -28.77 24.68 -2.54
C THR A 427 -28.02 23.38 -2.81
N HIS A 428 -27.32 23.25 -3.94
CA HIS A 428 -26.59 22.03 -4.30
C HIS A 428 -25.18 22.33 -4.81
N VAL A 429 -24.20 21.61 -4.26
CA VAL A 429 -22.84 21.49 -4.80
C VAL A 429 -22.83 20.33 -5.79
N ARG A 430 -22.36 20.56 -7.02
CA ARG A 430 -21.95 19.50 -7.93
C ARG A 430 -20.56 19.07 -7.52
N GLU A 431 -20.53 17.96 -6.80
CA GLU A 431 -19.34 17.31 -6.29
C GLU A 431 -18.72 16.42 -7.36
N TYR A 432 -17.40 16.48 -7.50
CA TYR A 432 -16.58 15.50 -8.18
C TYR A 432 -15.73 14.77 -7.14
N TRP A 433 -15.56 13.46 -7.29
CA TRP A 433 -14.72 12.68 -6.39
C TRP A 433 -14.20 11.42 -7.07
N CYS A 434 -13.24 10.76 -6.44
CA CYS A 434 -12.80 9.43 -6.86
C CYS A 434 -13.64 8.33 -6.21
N ASP A 435 -14.33 7.54 -7.03
CA ASP A 435 -15.12 6.42 -6.54
C ASP A 435 -14.24 5.29 -5.94
N GLU A 436 -14.90 4.30 -5.36
CA GLU A 436 -14.26 3.13 -4.73
C GLU A 436 -13.39 2.30 -5.68
N ASN A 437 -13.52 2.50 -6.99
CA ASN A 437 -12.72 1.86 -8.03
C ASN A 437 -11.69 2.81 -8.66
N SER A 438 -11.41 3.95 -8.02
CA SER A 438 -10.51 5.00 -8.50
C SER A 438 -10.92 5.60 -9.85
N ARG A 439 -12.23 5.68 -10.13
CA ARG A 439 -12.78 6.37 -11.31
C ARG A 439 -13.40 7.70 -10.91
N LEU A 440 -13.34 8.68 -11.80
CA LEU A 440 -14.07 9.93 -11.63
C LEU A 440 -15.57 9.66 -11.49
N ALA A 441 -16.16 10.16 -10.42
CA ALA A 441 -17.59 10.21 -10.19
C ALA A 441 -18.04 11.64 -9.94
N SER A 442 -19.33 11.92 -10.16
CA SER A 442 -19.92 13.21 -9.81
C SER A 442 -21.41 13.11 -9.52
N SER A 443 -21.91 13.99 -8.65
CA SER A 443 -23.33 14.10 -8.29
C SER A 443 -23.62 15.47 -7.69
N PRO A 444 -24.80 16.06 -7.94
CA PRO A 444 -25.29 17.13 -7.10
C PRO A 444 -25.59 16.60 -5.68
N ILE A 445 -25.12 17.31 -4.66
CA ILE A 445 -25.34 17.03 -3.24
C ILE A 445 -25.92 18.28 -2.57
N VAL A 446 -26.96 18.09 -1.73
CA VAL A 446 -27.69 19.16 -1.03
C VAL A 446 -26.84 19.77 0.08
N CYS A 447 -26.77 21.10 0.11
CA CYS A 447 -26.24 21.84 1.27
C CYS A 447 -27.21 21.76 2.46
N PRO A 448 -26.72 21.80 3.71
CA PRO A 448 -27.58 21.91 4.89
C PRO A 448 -28.52 23.13 4.81
N ASP A 449 -29.68 23.08 5.47
CA ASP A 449 -30.71 24.13 5.42
C ASP A 449 -30.21 25.54 5.83
N THR A 450 -29.10 25.62 6.58
CA THR A 450 -28.47 26.87 7.01
C THR A 450 -27.39 27.39 6.06
N HIS A 451 -27.10 26.69 4.96
CA HIS A 451 -26.01 27.01 4.04
C HIS A 451 -26.54 27.29 2.64
N VAL A 452 -25.77 28.06 1.88
CA VAL A 452 -25.95 28.23 0.44
C VAL A 452 -24.70 27.76 -0.28
N CYS A 453 -24.87 27.20 -1.48
CA CYS A 453 -23.71 26.94 -2.32
C CYS A 453 -23.12 28.26 -2.83
N SER A 454 -21.85 28.49 -2.56
CA SER A 454 -21.07 29.60 -3.07
C SER A 454 -19.67 29.12 -3.49
N ASP A 455 -19.27 29.44 -4.72
CA ASP A 455 -17.97 29.06 -5.32
C ASP A 455 -17.65 27.54 -5.29
N GLY A 456 -18.67 26.69 -5.32
CA GLY A 456 -18.48 25.23 -5.33
C GLY A 456 -18.37 24.58 -3.95
N ALA A 457 -18.71 25.30 -2.88
CA ALA A 457 -18.81 24.74 -1.54
C ALA A 457 -20.08 25.27 -0.82
N CYS A 458 -20.57 24.52 0.15
CA CYS A 458 -21.63 24.95 1.06
C CYS A 458 -21.06 25.89 2.13
N ILE A 459 -21.61 27.10 2.23
CA ILE A 459 -21.18 28.13 3.18
C ILE A 459 -22.39 28.62 3.99
N GLU A 460 -22.24 28.80 5.31
CA GLU A 460 -23.26 29.34 6.23
C GLU A 460 -23.72 30.76 5.88
#